data_AF-A0A326U970-F1
#
_entry.id   AF-A0A326U970-F1
#
_cell.length_a   1.000
_cell.length_b   1.000
_cell.length_c   1.000
_cell.angle_alpha   90.00
_cell.angle_beta   90.00
_cell.angle_gamma   90.00
#
_symmetry.space_group_name_H-M   'P 1'
#
loop_
_entity.id
_entity.type
_entity.pdbx_description
1 polymer ?
#
loop_
_entity_poly.entity_id
_entity_poly.type
_entity_poly.pdbx_seq_one_letter_code
_entity_poly.pdbx_strand_id
1 'polypeptide(L)'
;MSRTYCKAYQLKEMRQFEAWQERAMSKELTDETIVYLWDDFTVALNPIQPEVLFDHVTPQWQTFCQTVLGFRIPEELADKNKFEVQEVKA
;
A
#
# COMPACT_ATOMS: atom_id res chain seq x y z
N MET A 1 10.51 -10.83 -5.24
CA MET A 1 9.42 -10.48 -4.31
C MET A 1 8.25 -10.01 -5.16
N SER A 2 7.19 -10.82 -5.22
CA SER A 2 6.02 -10.51 -6.04
C SER A 2 5.12 -9.59 -5.23
N ARG A 3 4.96 -8.32 -5.65
CA ARG A 3 3.90 -7.48 -5.12
C ARG A 3 2.58 -8.15 -5.47
N THR A 4 1.89 -8.65 -4.45
CA THR A 4 0.77 -9.57 -4.67
C THR A 4 -0.56 -8.89 -4.41
N TYR A 5 -0.54 -7.78 -3.67
CA TYR A 5 -1.75 -7.05 -3.32
C TYR A 5 -1.56 -5.54 -3.48
N CYS A 6 -2.51 -4.93 -4.16
CA CYS A 6 -2.70 -3.49 -4.13
C CYS A 6 -4.18 -3.18 -3.99
N LYS A 7 -4.49 -2.02 -3.41
CA LYS A 7 -5.84 -1.51 -3.31
C LYS A 7 -5.89 -0.07 -3.79
N ALA A 8 -6.91 0.22 -4.58
CA ALA A 8 -7.15 1.55 -5.11
C ALA A 8 -7.82 2.45 -4.06
N TYR A 9 -7.35 3.67 -3.96
CA TYR A 9 -7.86 4.73 -3.10
C TYR A 9 -7.87 6.05 -3.87
N GLN A 10 -8.63 7.04 -3.39
CA GLN A 10 -8.59 8.39 -3.91
C GLN A 10 -7.43 9.16 -3.30
N LEU A 11 -6.79 10.03 -4.07
CA LEU A 11 -5.66 10.83 -3.61
C LEU A 11 -6.03 11.72 -2.42
N LYS A 12 -7.27 12.21 -2.37
CA LYS A 12 -7.79 12.95 -1.21
C LYS A 12 -7.68 12.18 0.11
N GLU A 13 -7.77 10.85 0.07
CA GLU A 13 -7.65 10.02 1.26
C GLU A 13 -6.20 9.94 1.73
N MET A 14 -5.23 9.95 0.81
CA MET A 14 -3.80 10.01 1.16
C MET A 14 -3.45 11.38 1.73
N ARG A 15 -3.99 12.46 1.16
CA ARG A 15 -3.76 13.85 1.59
C ARG A 15 -4.34 14.16 2.98
N GLN A 16 -5.17 13.28 3.55
CA GLN A 16 -5.60 13.38 4.96
C GLN A 16 -4.48 13.07 5.95
N PHE A 17 -3.39 12.42 5.50
CA PHE A 17 -2.22 12.20 6.33
C PHE A 17 -1.39 13.49 6.40
N GLU A 18 -1.20 14.04 7.60
CA GLU A 18 -0.55 15.35 7.79
C GLU A 18 0.89 15.40 7.26
N ALA A 19 1.61 14.29 7.31
CA ALA A 19 2.98 14.18 6.80
C ALA A 19 3.04 13.65 5.34
N TRP A 20 1.92 13.73 4.60
CA TRP A 20 1.88 13.35 3.20
C TRP A 20 2.77 14.26 2.34
N GLN A 21 3.68 13.64 1.59
CA GLN A 21 4.56 14.33 0.64
C GLN A 21 4.57 13.57 -0.68
N GLU A 22 3.65 13.94 -1.55
CA GLU A 22 3.63 13.44 -2.92
C GLU A 22 4.85 13.91 -3.72
N ARG A 23 5.38 13.02 -4.55
CA ARG A 23 6.42 13.39 -5.52
C ARG A 23 5.84 14.35 -6.55
N ALA A 24 6.66 15.31 -6.96
CA ALA A 24 6.32 16.23 -8.04
C ALA A 24 6.13 15.44 -9.34
N MET A 25 4.89 15.39 -9.82
CA MET A 25 4.54 14.75 -11.08
C MET A 25 4.43 15.80 -12.18
N SER A 26 4.69 15.40 -13.43
CA SER A 26 4.53 16.28 -14.60
C SER A 26 3.07 16.62 -14.91
N LYS A 27 2.11 15.92 -14.28
CA LYS A 27 0.67 16.14 -14.43
C LYS A 27 0.07 16.64 -13.11
N GLU A 28 -0.95 17.48 -13.22
CA GLU A 28 -1.73 17.92 -12.06
C GLU A 28 -2.55 16.75 -11.51
N LEU A 29 -2.35 16.44 -10.23
CA LEU A 29 -3.12 15.40 -9.53
C LEU A 29 -4.25 16.06 -8.75
N THR A 30 -5.49 15.71 -9.09
CA THR A 30 -6.69 16.15 -8.38
C THR A 30 -7.02 15.20 -7.23
N ASP A 31 -7.81 15.67 -6.29
CA ASP A 31 -8.29 14.88 -5.13
C ASP A 31 -9.06 13.61 -5.52
N GLU A 32 -9.68 13.60 -6.70
CA GLU A 32 -10.40 12.47 -7.28
C GLU A 32 -9.48 11.46 -7.99
N THR A 33 -8.19 11.77 -8.11
CA THR A 33 -7.21 10.89 -8.77
C THR A 33 -7.12 9.57 -8.03
N ILE A 34 -7.23 8.47 -8.76
CA ILE A 34 -7.07 7.13 -8.21
C ILE A 34 -5.59 6.79 -8.08
N VAL A 35 -5.18 6.41 -6.88
CA VAL A 35 -3.86 5.90 -6.53
C VAL A 35 -3.98 4.48 -6.00
N TYR A 36 -2.88 3.74 -6.05
CA TYR A 36 -2.79 2.35 -5.65
C TYR A 36 -1.83 2.21 -4.49
N LEU A 37 -2.34 1.81 -3.33
CA LEU A 37 -1.55 1.45 -2.16
C LEU A 37 -1.18 -0.03 -2.26
N TRP A 38 0.12 -0.31 -2.24
CA TRP A 38 0.68 -1.65 -2.32
C TRP A 38 0.88 -2.29 -0.95
N ASP A 39 1.10 -3.61 -0.93
CA ASP A 39 1.39 -4.38 0.29
C ASP A 39 2.65 -3.92 1.06
N ASP A 40 3.59 -3.28 0.38
CA ASP A 40 4.77 -2.63 0.95
C ASP A 40 4.48 -1.21 1.48
N PHE A 41 3.21 -0.80 1.54
CA PHE A 41 2.74 0.55 1.89
C PHE A 41 3.24 1.67 0.97
N THR A 42 3.76 1.34 -0.20
CA THR A 42 4.08 2.33 -1.24
C THR A 42 2.83 2.72 -2.02
N VAL A 43 2.76 3.97 -2.45
CA VAL A 43 1.65 4.49 -3.25
C VAL A 43 2.15 4.75 -4.66
N ALA A 44 1.46 4.19 -5.65
CA ALA A 44 1.73 4.38 -7.07
C ALA A 44 0.48 4.86 -7.81
N LEU A 45 0.66 5.57 -8.93
CA LEU A 45 -0.47 6.00 -9.77
C LEU A 45 -1.00 4.90 -10.69
N ASN A 46 -0.23 3.83 -10.91
CA ASN A 46 -0.58 2.78 -11.86
C ASN A 46 -0.10 1.40 -11.34
N PRO A 47 -0.93 0.35 -11.40
CA PRO A 47 -0.56 -0.99 -10.93
C PRO A 47 0.33 -1.76 -11.90
N ILE A 48 0.27 -1.47 -13.21
CA ILE A 48 1.02 -2.18 -14.25
C ILE A 48 2.41 -1.57 -14.44
N GLN A 49 2.46 -0.24 -14.52
CA GLN A 49 3.70 0.52 -14.69
C GLN A 49 3.83 1.47 -13.48
N PRO A 50 4.40 1.00 -12.36
CA PRO A 50 4.31 1.69 -11.08
C PRO A 50 5.08 3.00 -11.08
N GLU A 51 4.36 4.08 -11.35
CA GLU A 51 4.81 5.44 -11.15
C GLU A 51 4.62 5.78 -9.67
N VAL A 52 5.69 5.59 -8.89
CA VAL A 52 5.69 5.75 -7.43
C VAL A 52 5.46 7.23 -7.09
N LEU A 53 4.35 7.49 -6.40
CA LEU A 53 3.97 8.81 -5.89
C LEU A 53 4.51 9.04 -4.47
N PHE A 54 4.57 7.98 -3.67
CA PHE A 54 5.04 8.00 -2.28
C PHE A 54 5.67 6.67 -1.90
N ASP A 55 6.89 6.71 -1.37
CA ASP A 55 7.64 5.54 -0.88
C ASP A 55 8.20 5.71 0.53
N HIS A 56 7.81 6.77 1.23
CA HIS A 56 8.29 7.05 2.58
C HIS A 56 7.47 6.31 3.65
N VAL A 57 7.71 5.01 3.78
CA VAL A 57 6.96 4.14 4.70
C VAL A 57 7.43 4.35 6.14
N THR A 58 6.62 5.05 6.94
CA THR A 58 6.86 5.25 8.38
C THR A 58 5.87 4.45 9.23
N PRO A 59 6.17 4.17 10.52
CA PRO A 59 5.20 3.52 11.42
C PRO A 59 3.88 4.29 11.55
N GLN A 60 3.96 5.63 11.50
CA GLN A 60 2.79 6.51 11.53
C GLN A 60 1.93 6.35 10.27
N TRP A 61 2.57 6.27 9.09
CA TRP A 61 1.90 5.99 7.82
C TRP A 61 1.22 4.62 7.81
N GLN A 62 1.91 3.58 8.28
CA GLN A 62 1.34 2.23 8.36
C GLN A 62 0.10 2.20 9.28
N THR A 63 0.17 2.91 10.40
CA THR A 63 -0.96 3.06 11.32
C THR A 63 -2.13 3.76 10.63
N PHE A 64 -1.88 4.90 9.98
CA PHE A 64 -2.89 5.63 9.20
C PHE A 64 -3.55 4.75 8.14
N CYS A 65 -2.75 3.99 7.38
CA CYS A 65 -3.27 3.07 6.37
C CYS A 65 -4.20 2.01 6.99
N GLN A 66 -3.84 1.44 8.13
CA GLN A 66 -4.63 0.39 8.76
C GLN A 66 -5.86 0.89 9.51
N THR A 67 -5.79 2.09 10.11
CA THR A 67 -6.86 2.64 10.96
C THR A 67 -7.81 3.55 10.20
N VAL A 68 -7.29 4.45 9.36
CA VAL A 68 -8.07 5.44 8.61
C VAL A 68 -8.49 4.88 7.26
N LEU A 69 -7.54 4.37 6.47
CA LEU A 69 -7.84 3.80 5.14
C LEU A 69 -8.41 2.37 5.21
N GLY A 70 -8.40 1.75 6.39
CA GLY A 70 -8.79 0.36 6.58
C GLY A 70 -8.03 -0.62 5.68
N PHE A 71 -6.79 -0.27 5.29
CA PHE A 71 -5.94 -1.12 4.51
C PHE A 71 -5.46 -2.29 5.36
N ARG A 72 -5.95 -3.48 5.04
CA ARG A 72 -5.49 -4.74 5.63
C ARG A 72 -5.20 -5.71 4.51
N ILE A 73 -4.04 -6.34 4.59
CA ILE A 73 -3.71 -7.47 3.74
C ILE A 73 -4.44 -8.67 4.34
N PRO A 74 -5.30 -9.37 3.59
CA PRO A 74 -5.91 -10.60 4.06
C PRO A 74 -4.83 -11.60 4.50
N GLU A 75 -5.03 -12.29 5.62
CA GLU A 75 -4.04 -13.25 6.14
C GLU A 75 -3.66 -14.33 5.12
N GLU A 76 -4.59 -14.69 4.21
CA GLU A 76 -4.38 -15.62 3.10
C GLU A 76 -3.35 -15.15 2.06
N LEU A 77 -3.12 -13.83 1.96
CA LEU A 77 -2.17 -13.20 1.04
C LEU A 77 -0.90 -12.70 1.75
N ALA A 78 -0.96 -12.54 3.08
CA ALA A 78 0.13 -11.99 3.87
C ALA A 78 1.37 -12.89 3.89
N ASP A 79 1.22 -14.20 3.67
CA ASP A 79 2.36 -15.12 3.65
C ASP A 79 1.99 -16.48 3.04
N LYS A 80 2.35 -16.73 1.78
CA LYS A 80 2.36 -18.10 1.22
C LYS A 80 3.57 -18.93 1.72
N ASN A 81 4.33 -18.47 2.71
CA ASN A 81 5.54 -19.13 3.20
C ASN A 81 5.46 -19.52 4.70
N LYS A 82 4.25 -19.68 5.26
CA LYS A 82 4.06 -20.15 6.66
C LYS A 82 3.33 -21.48 6.85
N PHE A 83 3.07 -22.24 5.79
CA PHE A 83 2.52 -23.60 5.91
C PHE A 83 3.52 -24.67 5.44
N GLU A 84 4.70 -24.69 6.04
CA GLU A 84 5.53 -25.91 6.07
C GLU A 84 5.94 -26.21 7.52
N VAL A 85 4.95 -26.52 8.35
CA VAL A 85 5.13 -27.28 9.59
C VAL A 85 4.40 -28.61 9.45
N GLN A 86 4.93 -29.51 8.62
CA GLN A 86 4.50 -30.91 8.68
C GLN A 86 5.24 -31.61 9.81
N GLU A 87 4.51 -31.72 10.92
CA GLU A 87 4.53 -32.77 11.94
C GLU A 87 5.78 -33.66 12.03
N VAL A 88 6.54 -33.43 13.09
CA VAL A 88 7.36 -34.48 13.72
C VAL A 88 6.44 -35.64 14.14
N LYS A 89 6.54 -36.79 13.46
CA LYS A 89 6.06 -38.07 14.02
C LYS A 89 7.24 -38.79 14.66
N ALA A 90 7.02 -39.13 15.92
CA ALA A 90 7.92 -39.83 16.85
C ALA A 90 8.28 -41.25 16.41
#